data_AF-A0A1Q7VZI2-F1
#
_entry.id   AF-A0A1Q7VZI2-F1
#
_cell.length_a   1.000
_cell.length_b   1.000
_cell.length_c   1.000
_cell.angle_alpha   90.00
_cell.angle_beta   90.00
_cell.angle_gamma   90.00
#
_symmetry.space_group_name_H-M   'P 1'
#
loop_
_entity.id
_entity.type
_entity.pdbx_description
1 polymer ?
#
loop_
_entity_poly.entity_id
_entity_poly.type
_entity_poly.pdbx_seq_one_letter_code
_entity_poly.pdbx_strand_id
1 'polypeptide(L)' 'MRLLRGIGRFAYDFVIGDDWKIAAAVVGALLIGILLLVAGLPPAVTAVVTAGLLGTAFTVAMVVDVRR' A
#
# COMPACT_ATOMS: atom_id res chain seq x y z
N MET A 1 -12.14 -15.71 8.94
CA MET A 1 -12.19 -14.72 10.04
C MET A 1 -10.86 -13.99 10.26
N ARG A 2 -9.72 -14.70 10.33
CA ARG A 2 -8.40 -14.07 10.53
C ARG A 2 -8.02 -13.02 9.47
N LEU A 3 -8.25 -13.31 8.18
CA LEU A 3 -7.96 -12.36 7.09
C LEU A 3 -8.77 -11.06 7.19
N LEU A 4 -10.09 -11.17 7.34
CA LEU A 4 -10.99 -10.01 7.48
C LEU A 4 -10.61 -9.15 8.69
N ARG A 5 -10.19 -9.78 9.79
CA ARG A 5 -9.73 -9.08 11.00
C ARG A 5 -8.41 -8.35 10.76
N GLY A 6 -7.50 -8.93 9.98
CA GLY A 6 -6.24 -8.27 9.59
C GLY A 6 -6.47 -7.10 8.63
N ILE A 7 -7.37 -7.24 7.64
CA ILE A 7 -7.74 -6.12 6.75
C ILE A 7 -8.30 -4.94 7.57
N GLY A 8 -9.19 -5.24 8.52
CA GLY A 8 -9.75 -4.21 9.41
C GLY A 8 -8.70 -3.56 10.31
N ARG A 9 -7.73 -4.33 10.82
CA ARG A 9 -6.63 -3.81 11.64
C ARG A 9 -5.67 -2.94 10.84
N PHE A 10 -5.30 -3.35 9.64
CA PHE A 10 -4.52 -2.51 8.71
C PHE A 10 -5.23 -1.19 8.42
N ALA A 11 -6.52 -1.23 8.08
CA ALA A 11 -7.29 -0.02 7.80
C ALA A 11 -7.37 0.89 9.04
N TYR A 12 -7.50 0.31 10.23
CA TYR A 12 -7.44 1.05 11.48
C TYR A 12 -6.05 1.66 11.71
N ASP A 13 -4.96 0.91 11.59
CA ASP A 13 -3.61 1.40 11.85
C ASP A 13 -3.13 2.44 10.82
N PHE A 14 -3.61 2.34 9.58
CA PHE A 14 -3.34 3.32 8.54
C PHE A 14 -4.10 4.64 8.73
N VAL A 15 -5.37 4.59 9.16
CA VAL A 15 -6.24 5.78 9.25
C VAL A 15 -6.27 6.38 10.64
N ILE A 16 -6.26 5.55 11.69
CA ILE A 16 -6.51 5.92 13.09
C ILE A 16 -5.29 5.63 13.97
N GLY A 17 -4.65 4.47 13.81
CA GLY A 17 -3.51 4.04 14.65
C GLY A 17 -2.18 4.74 14.35
N ASP A 18 -2.11 5.54 13.29
CA ASP A 18 -0.95 6.34 12.88
C ASP A 18 0.36 5.52 12.75
N ASP A 19 0.29 4.32 12.15
CA ASP A 19 1.50 3.58 11.81
C ASP A 19 2.21 4.26 10.62
N TRP A 20 3.16 5.14 10.96
CA TRP A 20 3.94 5.92 10.01
C TRP A 20 4.66 5.06 8.96
N LYS A 21 4.94 3.77 9.23
CA LYS A 21 5.60 2.88 8.25
C LYS A 21 4.64 2.45 7.16
N ILE A 22 3.41 2.12 7.53
CA ILE A 22 2.36 1.79 6.57
C ILE A 22 2.04 3.04 5.75
N ALA A 23 1.90 4.19 6.41
CA ALA A 23 1.69 5.47 5.75
C ALA A 23 2.81 5.79 4.75
N ALA A 24 4.08 5.68 5.15
CA ALA A 24 5.22 5.92 4.29
C ALA A 24 5.28 4.96 3.09
N ALA A 25 4.92 3.68 3.26
CA ALA A 25 4.89 2.71 2.17
C ALA A 25 3.81 3.05 1.13
N VAL A 26 2.61 3.43 1.57
CA VAL A 26 1.51 3.86 0.68
C VAL A 26 1.88 5.14 -0.06
N VAL A 27 2.38 6.15 0.66
CA VAL A 27 2.82 7.42 0.06
C VAL A 27 3.95 7.16 -0.94
N GLY A 28 4.92 6.31 -0.63
CA GLY A 28 6.00 5.94 -1.55
C GLY A 28 5.49 5.30 -2.83
N ALA A 29 4.54 4.36 -2.73
CA ALA A 29 3.92 3.73 -3.90
C ALA A 29 3.19 4.76 -4.78
N LEU A 30 2.46 5.69 -4.17
CA LEU A 30 1.76 6.77 -4.89
C LEU A 30 2.73 7.74 -5.55
N LEU A 31 3.81 8.12 -4.86
CA LEU A 31 4.85 8.98 -5.43
C LEU A 31 5.51 8.33 -6.65
N ILE A 32 5.78 7.03 -6.60
CA ILE A 32 6.27 6.30 -7.77
C ILE A 32 5.25 6.38 -8.91
N GLY A 33 3.96 6.14 -8.64
CA GLY A 33 2.90 6.27 -9.65
C GLY A 33 2.85 7.66 -10.30
N ILE A 34 2.98 8.72 -9.50
CA ILE A 34 3.06 10.11 -9.99
C ILE A 34 4.28 10.29 -10.89
N LEU A 35 5.45 9.81 -10.48
CA LEU A 35 6.67 9.91 -11.27
C LEU A 35 6.54 9.19 -12.61
N LEU A 36 5.91 8.01 -12.64
CA LEU A 36 5.65 7.27 -13.88
C LEU A 36 4.71 8.05 -14.82
N LEU A 37 3.67 8.67 -14.27
CA LEU A 37 2.75 9.52 -15.04
C LEU A 37 3.47 10.74 -15.63
N VAL A 38 4.27 11.43 -14.81
CA VAL A 38 5.06 12.60 -15.24
C VAL A 38 6.11 12.22 -16.28
N ALA A 39 6.67 11.00 -16.20
CA ALA A 39 7.57 10.45 -17.21
C ALA A 39 6.89 10.08 -18.53
N GLY A 40 5.56 10.23 -18.65
CA GLY A 40 4.80 9.98 -19.87
C GLY A 40 4.57 8.49 -20.16
N LEU A 41 4.69 7.61 -19.16
CA LEU A 41 4.40 6.20 -19.35
C LEU A 41 2.91 5.96 -19.66
N PRO A 42 2.59 4.91 -20.43
CA PRO A 42 1.21 4.59 -20.76
C PRO A 42 0.35 4.42 -19.49
N PRO A 43 -0.88 4.96 -19.44
CA PRO A 43 -1.74 4.90 -18.26
C PRO A 43 -1.95 3.48 -17.72
N ALA A 44 -2.08 2.50 -18.61
CA ALA A 44 -2.22 1.10 -18.24
C ALA A 44 -1.00 0.56 -17.49
N VAL A 45 0.22 0.89 -17.94
CA VAL A 45 1.47 0.47 -17.30
C VAL A 45 1.60 1.13 -15.93
N THR A 46 1.37 2.45 -15.87
CA THR A 46 1.41 3.21 -14.62
C THR A 46 0.40 2.67 -13.60
N ALA A 47 -0.81 2.35 -14.03
CA ALA A 47 -1.85 1.77 -13.18
C ALA A 47 -1.45 0.39 -12.65
N VAL A 48 -0.97 -0.52 -13.50
CA VAL A 48 -0.55 -1.87 -13.09
C VAL A 48 0.62 -1.82 -12.11
N VAL A 49 1.62 -1.00 -12.37
CA VAL A 49 2.79 -0.87 -11.48
C VAL A 49 2.38 -0.28 -10.13
N THR A 50 1.60 0.81 -10.13
CA THR A 50 1.16 1.46 -8.89
C THR A 50 0.27 0.53 -8.07
N ALA A 51 -0.67 -0.18 -8.71
CA ALA A 51 -1.52 -1.16 -8.05
C ALA A 51 -0.70 -2.34 -7.48
N GLY A 52 0.30 -2.82 -8.23
CA GLY A 52 1.23 -3.84 -7.75
C GLY A 52 2.00 -3.38 -6.51
N LEU A 53 2.55 -2.16 -6.53
CA LEU A 53 3.26 -1.58 -5.39
C LEU A 53 2.36 -1.47 -4.16
N LEU A 54 1.14 -0.94 -4.31
CA LEU A 54 0.17 -0.86 -3.22
C LEU A 54 -0.21 -2.25 -2.69
N GLY A 55 -0.45 -3.21 -3.57
CA GLY A 55 -0.76 -4.60 -3.20
C GLY A 55 0.39 -5.28 -2.44
N THR A 56 1.63 -5.05 -2.87
CA THR A 56 2.81 -5.57 -2.17
C THR A 56 2.99 -4.90 -0.80
N ALA A 57 2.87 -3.58 -0.71
CA ALA A 57 2.94 -2.85 0.55
C ALA A 57 1.87 -3.35 1.55
N PHE A 58 0.64 -3.50 1.08
CA PHE A 58 -0.46 -4.07 1.85
C PHE A 58 -0.16 -5.50 2.33
N THR A 59 0.33 -6.35 1.42
CA THR A 59 0.65 -7.76 1.75
C THR A 59 1.77 -7.85 2.79
N VAL A 60 2.83 -7.05 2.64
CA VAL A 60 3.94 -7.00 3.60
C VAL A 60 3.44 -6.53 4.95
N ALA A 61 2.63 -5.46 5.00
CA ALA A 61 2.04 -4.97 6.24
C ALA A 61 1.18 -6.05 6.92
N MET A 62 0.32 -6.74 6.17
CA MET A 62 -0.47 -7.86 6.68
C MET A 62 0.39 -8.99 7.22
N VAL A 63 1.47 -9.38 6.53
CA VAL A 63 2.35 -10.45 7.00
C VAL A 63 3.07 -10.06 8.29
N VAL A 64 3.51 -8.80 8.39
CA VAL A 64 4.19 -8.29 9.58
C VAL A 64 3.21 -8.20 10.76
N ASP A 65 2.01 -7.70 10.52
CA ASP A 65 1.04 -7.41 11.58
C ASP A 65 0.27 -8.66 12.05
N VAL A 66 -0.03 -9.62 11.15
CA VAL A 66 -0.61 -10.92 11.55
C VAL A 66 0.38 -11.75 12.38
N ARG A 67 1.70 -11.51 12.21
CA ARG A 67 2.74 -12.18 13.00
C ARG A 67 3.01 -11.52 14.35
N ARG A 68 2.49 -10.31 14.60
CA ARG A 68 2.59 -9.62 15.88
C ARG A 68 1.40 -9.93 16.76
#